data_AF-A0A6C2DYV8-F1
#
_entry.id   AF-A0A6C2DYV8-F1
#
_cell.length_a   1.000
_cell.length_b   1.000
_cell.length_c   1.000
_cell.angle_alpha   90.00
_cell.angle_beta   90.00
_cell.angle_gamma   90.00
#
_symmetry.space_group_name_H-M   'P 1'
#
loop_
_entity.id
_entity.type
_entity.pdbx_description
1 polymer ?
#
loop_
_entity_poly.entity_id
_entity_poly.type
_entity_poly.pdbx_seq_one_letter_code
_entity_poly.pdbx_strand_id
1 'polypeptide(L)'
;MSDHLYDANKVSFEEAPFQAYFERLSLEFSDKYEIWVRNENCSQFIAVGIVNRVSQIAVSICLKCNGVEIYDPLSVKVIEQTRNHLASAVKEDLRINYPPHLV
;
A
#
# COMPACT_ATOMS: atom_id res chain seq x y z
N MET A 1 0.41 -8.86 13.54
CA MET A 1 1.63 -8.42 12.84
C MET A 1 1.50 -6.93 12.60
N SER A 2 2.62 -6.22 12.56
CA SER A 2 2.71 -4.77 12.64
C SER A 2 3.19 -4.20 11.31
N ASP A 3 2.76 -2.98 11.00
CA ASP A 3 3.29 -2.22 9.86
C ASP A 3 4.81 -2.12 9.94
N HIS A 4 5.48 -2.28 8.80
CA HIS A 4 6.92 -2.07 8.71
C HIS A 4 7.30 -1.33 7.43
N LEU A 5 8.41 -0.59 7.48
CA LEU A 5 8.98 0.02 6.29
C LEU A 5 9.40 -1.10 5.32
N TYR A 6 9.11 -0.93 4.04
CA TYR A 6 9.48 -1.88 3.00
C TYR A 6 11.00 -2.01 2.92
N ASP A 7 11.47 -3.25 2.97
CA ASP A 7 12.87 -3.63 2.78
C ASP A 7 12.87 -4.92 1.95
N ALA A 8 13.42 -4.86 0.73
CA ALA A 8 13.43 -5.99 -0.19
C ALA A 8 14.14 -7.24 0.37
N ASN A 9 15.00 -7.09 1.39
CA ASN A 9 15.71 -8.21 2.01
C ASN A 9 14.97 -8.80 3.21
N LYS A 10 13.85 -8.20 3.64
CA LYS A 10 13.07 -8.60 4.82
C LYS A 10 11.63 -8.97 4.51
N VAL A 11 11.35 -9.30 3.24
CA VAL A 11 10.03 -9.75 2.80
C VAL A 11 9.70 -11.10 3.44
N SER A 12 8.57 -11.20 4.13
CA SER A 12 8.13 -12.46 4.73
C SER A 12 7.61 -13.44 3.67
N PHE A 13 7.48 -14.72 4.04
CA PHE A 13 6.92 -15.75 3.15
C PHE A 13 5.51 -15.38 2.63
N GLU A 14 4.70 -14.73 3.47
CA GLU A 14 3.32 -14.34 3.13
C GLU A 14 3.27 -13.13 2.18
N GLU A 15 4.29 -12.26 2.26
CA GLU A 15 4.44 -11.05 1.45
C GLU A 15 5.13 -11.32 0.11
N ALA A 16 5.90 -12.40 0.00
CA ALA A 16 6.65 -12.77 -1.19
C ALA A 16 5.83 -12.76 -2.50
N PRO A 17 4.57 -13.24 -2.54
CA PRO A 17 3.73 -13.15 -3.75
C PRO A 17 3.47 -11.71 -4.22
N PHE A 18 3.55 -10.74 -3.31
CA PHE A 18 3.26 -9.32 -3.55
C PHE A 18 4.52 -8.48 -3.73
N GLN A 19 5.71 -9.08 -3.63
CA GLN A 19 6.99 -8.36 -3.68
C GLN A 19 7.11 -7.47 -4.92
N ALA A 20 6.72 -7.96 -6.10
CA ALA A 20 6.75 -7.18 -7.33
C ALA A 20 5.91 -5.89 -7.25
N TYR A 21 4.80 -5.90 -6.49
CA TYR A 21 3.99 -4.70 -6.25
C TYR A 21 4.70 -3.70 -5.33
N PHE A 22 5.36 -4.19 -4.28
CA PHE A 22 6.14 -3.32 -3.38
C PHE A 22 7.31 -2.68 -4.12
N GLU A 23 8.05 -3.45 -4.92
CA GLU A 23 9.15 -2.95 -5.74
C GLU A 23 8.69 -1.89 -6.74
N ARG A 24 7.57 -2.14 -7.43
CA ARG A 24 6.99 -1.17 -8.37
C ARG A 24 6.63 0.14 -7.67
N LEU A 25 6.00 0.09 -6.51
CA LEU A 25 5.66 1.29 -5.74
C LEU A 25 6.89 2.00 -5.18
N SER A 26 7.90 1.24 -4.73
CA SER A 26 9.16 1.79 -4.28
C SER A 26 9.86 2.55 -5.41
N LEU A 27 9.93 1.98 -6.62
CA LEU A 27 10.51 2.67 -7.78
C LEU A 27 9.76 3.97 -8.13
N GLU A 28 8.44 3.99 -7.96
CA GLU A 28 7.59 5.13 -8.33
C GLU A 28 7.60 6.26 -7.27
N PHE A 29 7.70 5.93 -5.98
CA PHE A 29 7.36 6.85 -4.89
C PHE A 29 8.44 7.01 -3.80
N SER A 30 9.47 6.15 -3.75
CA SER A 30 10.46 6.18 -2.64
C SER A 30 11.38 7.39 -2.63
N ASP A 31 11.40 8.20 -3.70
CA ASP A 31 12.15 9.46 -3.75
C ASP A 31 11.62 10.52 -2.78
N LYS A 32 10.31 10.48 -2.49
CA LYS A 32 9.59 11.49 -1.69
C LYS A 32 8.76 10.91 -0.55
N TYR A 33 8.41 9.64 -0.64
CA TYR A 33 7.44 9.00 0.25
C TYR A 33 8.00 7.71 0.83
N GLU A 34 7.56 7.38 2.04
CA GLU A 34 7.89 6.10 2.65
C GLU A 34 6.92 5.02 2.18
N ILE A 35 7.43 3.84 1.86
CA ILE A 35 6.62 2.67 1.52
C ILE A 35 6.55 1.76 2.74
N TRP A 36 5.35 1.58 3.28
CA TRP A 36 5.08 0.72 4.42
C TRP A 36 4.28 -0.49 3.97
N VAL A 37 4.65 -1.68 4.43
CA VAL A 37 3.90 -2.91 4.22
C VAL A 37 3.12 -3.20 5.50
N ARG A 38 1.83 -3.46 5.33
CA ARG A 38 0.91 -3.91 6.37
C ARG A 38 0.52 -5.34 6.09
N ASN A 39 0.86 -6.23 7.00
CA ASN A 39 0.40 -7.61 7.03
C ASN A 39 -0.33 -7.85 8.36
N GLU A 40 -1.63 -8.07 8.31
CA GLU A 40 -2.51 -8.22 9.47
C GLU A 40 -3.38 -9.47 9.38
N ASN A 41 -3.92 -9.87 10.53
CA ASN A 41 -4.91 -10.97 10.66
C ASN A 41 -4.42 -12.31 10.07
N CYS A 42 -3.19 -12.72 10.39
CA CYS A 42 -2.60 -14.00 9.96
C CYS A 42 -2.70 -14.20 8.44
N SER A 43 -2.10 -13.28 7.68
CA SER A 43 -2.11 -13.22 6.21
C SER A 43 -3.50 -13.18 5.54
N GLN A 44 -4.55 -12.80 6.28
CA GLN A 44 -5.83 -12.46 5.67
C GLN A 44 -5.82 -11.06 5.03
N PHE A 45 -4.95 -10.18 5.51
CA PHE A 45 -4.88 -8.80 5.06
C PHE A 45 -3.45 -8.40 4.73
N ILE A 46 -3.21 -8.02 3.47
CA ILE A 46 -1.94 -7.45 3.02
C ILE A 46 -2.24 -6.15 2.27
N ALA A 47 -1.63 -5.06 2.71
CA ALA A 47 -1.72 -3.75 2.08
C ALA A 47 -0.38 -3.05 2.05
N VAL A 48 -0.29 -2.03 1.21
CA VAL A 48 0.87 -1.16 1.11
C VAL A 48 0.44 0.29 1.32
N GLY A 49 1.11 0.98 2.23
CA GLY A 49 0.95 2.39 2.54
C GLY A 49 2.05 3.22 1.89
N ILE A 50 1.67 4.28 1.19
CA ILE A 50 2.59 5.30 0.67
C ILE A 50 2.39 6.54 1.53
N VAL A 51 3.38 6.84 2.37
CA VAL A 51 3.26 7.79 3.46
C VAL A 51 4.06 9.06 3.16
N ASN A 52 3.36 10.19 3.15
CA ASN A 52 3.99 11.50 3.10
C ASN A 52 4.10 12.08 4.51
N ARG A 53 5.31 12.02 5.09
CA ARG A 53 5.60 12.55 6.43
C ARG A 53 5.49 14.07 6.52
N VAL A 54 5.65 14.79 5.41
CA VAL A 54 5.58 16.25 5.41
C VAL A 54 4.14 16.71 5.57
N SER A 55 3.21 16.13 4.80
CA SER A 55 1.78 16.48 4.87
C SER A 55 0.98 15.62 5.85
N GLN A 56 1.59 14.59 6.45
CA GLN A 56 0.96 13.65 7.40
C GLN A 56 -0.26 12.94 6.79
N ILE A 57 -0.13 12.50 5.53
CA ILE A 57 -1.15 11.70 4.84
C ILE A 57 -0.56 10.37 4.37
N ALA A 58 -1.42 9.37 4.23
CA ALA A 58 -1.09 8.08 3.65
C ALA A 58 -2.09 7.68 2.56
N VAL A 59 -1.59 7.04 1.51
CA VAL A 59 -2.41 6.26 0.57
C VAL A 59 -2.19 4.79 0.87
N SER A 60 -3.22 4.09 1.32
CA SER A 60 -3.17 2.65 1.59
C SER A 60 -3.89 1.89 0.48
N ILE A 61 -3.23 0.89 -0.10
CA ILE A 61 -3.74 0.06 -1.19
C ILE A 61 -3.81 -1.39 -0.70
N CYS A 62 -5.01 -1.97 -0.65
CA CYS A 62 -5.16 -3.40 -0.32
C CYS A 62 -4.70 -4.26 -1.51
N LEU A 63 -3.83 -5.23 -1.24
CA LEU A 63 -3.35 -6.25 -2.18
C LEU A 63 -4.06 -7.59 -1.93
N LYS A 64 -4.39 -7.87 -0.66
CA LYS A 64 -5.12 -9.05 -0.23
C LYS A 64 -6.06 -8.69 0.91
N CYS A 65 -7.32 -9.04 0.79
CA CYS A 65 -8.36 -8.70 1.75
C CYS A 65 -9.21 -9.95 2.04
N ASN A 66 -9.43 -10.27 3.32
CA ASN A 66 -10.15 -11.48 3.79
C ASN A 66 -9.62 -12.80 3.18
N GLY A 67 -8.30 -12.91 3.03
CA GLY A 67 -7.67 -14.09 2.43
C GLY A 67 -7.67 -14.10 0.90
N VAL A 68 -8.35 -13.15 0.24
CA VAL A 68 -8.51 -13.09 -1.22
C VAL A 68 -7.60 -12.03 -1.81
N GLU A 69 -6.82 -12.41 -2.82
CA GLU A 69 -5.96 -11.48 -3.57
C GLU A 69 -6.80 -10.58 -4.47
N ILE A 70 -6.45 -9.29 -4.51
CA ILE A 70 -7.08 -8.33 -5.39
C ILE A 70 -6.50 -8.49 -6.79
N TYR A 71 -7.37 -8.64 -7.79
CA TYR A 71 -6.95 -8.70 -9.19
C TYR A 71 -6.48 -7.31 -9.66
N ASP A 72 -5.27 -7.24 -10.24
CA ASP A 72 -4.61 -6.00 -10.70
C ASP A 72 -4.67 -4.85 -9.67
N PRO A 73 -4.08 -5.02 -8.47
CA PRO A 73 -4.23 -4.07 -7.38
C PRO A 73 -3.56 -2.72 -7.67
N LEU A 74 -2.59 -2.71 -8.61
CA LEU A 74 -1.84 -1.55 -9.05
C LEU A 74 -2.12 -1.20 -10.52
N SER A 75 -3.39 -1.24 -10.91
CA SER A 75 -3.82 -0.73 -12.22
C SER A 75 -3.33 0.71 -12.44
N VAL A 76 -3.21 1.14 -13.69
CA VAL A 76 -2.78 2.51 -14.06
C VAL A 76 -3.62 3.56 -13.32
N LYS A 77 -4.93 3.35 -13.22
CA LYS A 77 -5.86 4.22 -12.51
C LYS A 77 -5.51 4.36 -11.02
N VAL A 78 -5.14 3.27 -10.35
CA VAL A 78 -4.76 3.29 -8.92
C VAL A 78 -3.49 4.11 -8.70
N ILE A 79 -2.48 3.94 -9.57
CA ILE A 79 -1.23 4.71 -9.49
C ILE A 79 -1.48 6.20 -9.73
N GLU A 80 -2.29 6.55 -10.75
CA GLU A 80 -2.66 7.94 -11.02
C GLU A 80 -3.45 8.57 -9.86
N GLN A 81 -4.43 7.84 -9.33
CA GLN A 81 -5.21 8.31 -8.17
C GLN A 81 -4.31 8.54 -6.96
N THR A 82 -3.37 7.64 -6.71
CA THR A 82 -2.38 7.76 -5.62
C THR A 82 -1.51 9.00 -5.79
N ARG A 83 -0.96 9.21 -6.99
CA ARG A 83 -0.14 10.38 -7.31
C ARG A 83 -0.92 11.69 -7.12
N ASN A 84 -2.14 11.74 -7.62
CA ASN A 84 -3.01 12.91 -7.51
C ASN A 84 -3.35 13.22 -6.05
N HIS A 85 -3.65 12.21 -5.24
CA HIS A 85 -3.95 12.38 -3.82
C HIS A 85 -2.75 12.93 -3.05
N LEU A 86 -1.57 12.34 -3.25
CA LEU A 86 -0.33 12.76 -2.59
C LEU A 86 0.13 14.18 -2.99
N ALA A 87 -0.24 14.63 -4.19
CA ALA A 87 0.03 15.98 -4.67
C ALA A 87 -1.09 16.99 -4.33
N SER A 88 -2.24 16.53 -3.86
CA SER A 88 -3.38 17.39 -3.53
C SER A 88 -3.19 18.12 -2.20
N ALA A 89 -4.00 19.14 -1.96
CA ALA A 89 -4.08 19.79 -0.65
C ALA A 89 -4.98 19.04 0.35
N VAL A 90 -5.52 17.88 -0.04
CA VAL A 90 -6.38 17.06 0.82
C VAL A 90 -5.52 16.39 1.88
N LYS A 91 -5.87 16.60 3.16
CA LYS A 91 -5.12 16.12 4.32
C LYS A 91 -5.66 14.81 4.92
N GLU A 92 -6.52 14.13 4.17
CA GLU A 92 -7.13 12.88 4.60
C GLU A 92 -6.38 11.69 4.01
N ASP A 93 -6.38 10.58 4.73
CA ASP A 93 -5.85 9.33 4.19
C ASP A 93 -6.77 8.78 3.10
N LEU A 94 -6.16 8.17 2.09
CA LEU A 94 -6.90 7.50 1.02
C LEU A 94 -6.75 5.99 1.15
N ARG A 95 -7.87 5.27 1.12
CA ARG A 95 -7.91 3.81 1.10
C ARG A 95 -8.40 3.33 -0.27
N ILE A 96 -7.65 2.44 -0.91
CA ILE A 96 -7.94 1.92 -2.25
C ILE A 96 -8.03 0.38 -2.20
N ASN A 97 -9.01 -0.19 -2.91
CA ASN A 97 -9.29 -1.64 -2.95
C ASN A 97 -9.73 -2.27 -1.62
N TYR A 98 -10.14 -1.46 -0.64
CA TYR A 98 -10.68 -1.97 0.62
C TYR A 98 -12.13 -2.43 0.43
N PRO A 99 -12.54 -3.56 1.05
CA PRO A 99 -13.93 -3.97 1.03
C PRO A 99 -14.80 -2.94 1.77
N PRO A 100 -16.05 -2.71 1.31
CA PRO A 100 -16.92 -1.63 1.79
C PRO A 100 -17.37 -1.77 3.27
N HIS A 101 -17.04 -2.86 3.94
CA HIS A 101 -17.44 -3.15 5.32
C HIS A 101 -16.30 -3.02 6.34
N LEU A 102 -15.08 -2.69 5.92
CA LEU A 102 -13.96 -2.37 6.82
C LEU A 102 -13.88 -0.84 6.98
N VAL A 103 -14.80 -0.30 7.80
CA VAL A 103 -14.80 1.11 8.23
C VAL A 103 -14.26 1.20 9.64
#